data_AF-A0A363UNK8-F1
#
_entry.id   AF-A0A363UNK8-F1
#
_cell.length_a   1.000
_cell.length_b   1.000
_cell.length_c   1.000
_cell.angle_alpha   90.00
_cell.angle_beta   90.00
_cell.angle_gamma   90.00
#
_symmetry.space_group_name_H-M   'P 1'
#
loop_
_entity.id
_entity.type
_entity.pdbx_description
1 polymer ?
#
loop_
_entity_poly.entity_id
_entity_poly.type
_entity_poly.pdbx_seq_one_letter_code
_entity_poly.pdbx_strand_id
1 'polypeptide(L)'
;MLMTHHERRNPDRQTVSFAFAAELELCLICWEATKVFRGSVPKQQLLSDPRVRGCYRASDLHDALMKLVHDRALETIDTASGEAFFVTPLGRSRAIHFARTSGLNALAPMDRRSLMTARARVKH
;
A
#
# COMPACT_ATOMS: atom_id res chain seq x y z
N MET A 1 44.29 -3.67 -20.14
CA MET A 1 43.37 -2.58 -20.54
C MET A 1 41.96 -3.07 -20.32
N LEU A 2 41.28 -2.56 -19.29
CA LEU A 2 39.89 -2.90 -18.98
C LEU A 2 38.97 -2.25 -20.03
N MET A 3 38.18 -3.03 -20.75
CA MET A 3 36.99 -2.52 -21.43
C MET A 3 35.77 -2.98 -20.65
N THR A 4 35.16 -2.00 -19.99
CA THR A 4 33.98 -2.11 -19.15
C THR A 4 32.79 -2.67 -19.94
N HIS A 5 32.19 -3.74 -19.41
CA HIS A 5 30.84 -4.18 -19.75
C HIS A 5 29.86 -3.04 -19.41
N HIS A 6 29.53 -2.25 -20.42
CA HIS A 6 28.37 -1.37 -20.37
C HIS A 6 27.14 -2.26 -20.50
N GLU A 7 26.66 -2.78 -19.38
CA GLU A 7 25.32 -3.37 -19.28
C GLU A 7 24.33 -2.34 -19.81
N ARG A 8 23.83 -2.60 -21.02
CA ARG A 8 22.64 -1.96 -21.57
C ARG A 8 21.49 -2.25 -20.62
N ARG A 9 21.29 -1.39 -19.61
CA ARG A 9 20.04 -1.31 -18.86
C ARG A 9 18.97 -0.93 -19.87
N ASN A 10 18.15 -1.90 -20.27
CA ASN A 10 16.89 -1.68 -20.98
C ASN A 10 16.06 -0.66 -20.18
N PRO A 11 15.78 0.55 -20.71
CA PRO A 11 14.88 1.51 -20.06
C PRO A 11 13.40 1.09 -20.17
N ASP A 12 13.08 0.06 -20.97
CA ASP A 12 11.72 -0.24 -21.46
C ASP A 12 10.83 -1.10 -20.56
N ARG A 13 11.21 -1.30 -19.30
CA ARG A 13 10.27 -1.76 -18.27
C ARG A 13 10.56 -1.03 -16.97
N GLN A 14 10.40 0.30 -16.96
CA GLN A 14 9.95 0.95 -15.74
C GLN A 14 8.56 0.37 -15.42
N THR A 15 8.53 -0.76 -14.73
CA THR A 15 7.32 -1.23 -14.08
C THR A 15 6.96 -0.16 -13.07
N VAL A 16 6.00 0.69 -13.46
CA VAL A 16 5.43 1.73 -12.61
C VAL A 16 5.12 1.08 -11.27
N SER A 17 5.86 1.47 -10.22
CA SER A 17 5.61 0.96 -8.88
C SER A 17 4.27 1.50 -8.42
N PHE A 18 3.45 0.61 -7.89
CA PHE A 18 2.14 0.97 -7.34
C PHE A 18 2.22 1.11 -5.81
N ALA A 19 3.43 1.23 -5.24
CA ALA A 19 3.64 1.26 -3.78
C ALA A 19 2.84 2.39 -3.10
N PHE A 20 2.77 3.59 -3.68
CA PHE A 20 1.95 4.68 -3.13
C PHE A 20 0.46 4.36 -3.16
N ALA A 21 -0.03 3.77 -4.26
CA ALA A 21 -1.43 3.37 -4.36
C ALA A 21 -1.76 2.22 -3.39
N ALA A 22 -0.83 1.28 -3.19
CA ALA A 22 -0.94 0.22 -2.21
C ALA A 22 -0.96 0.78 -0.78
N GLU A 23 -0.09 1.74 -0.48
CA GLU A 23 -0.03 2.44 0.80
C GLU A 23 -1.39 3.06 1.17
N LEU A 24 -1.98 3.77 0.21
CA LEU A 24 -3.28 4.42 0.40
C LEU A 24 -4.38 3.40 0.67
N GLU A 25 -4.48 2.33 -0.13
CA GLU A 25 -5.49 1.28 0.07
C GLU A 25 -5.29 0.56 1.41
N LEU A 26 -4.06 0.14 1.74
CA LEU A 26 -3.74 -0.51 3.01
C LEU A 26 -4.11 0.36 4.21
N CYS A 27 -3.80 1.66 4.15
CA CYS A 27 -4.13 2.61 5.21
C CYS A 27 -5.66 2.77 5.38
N LEU A 28 -6.41 2.83 4.28
CA LEU A 28 -7.88 2.89 4.29
C LEU A 28 -8.50 1.60 4.82
N ILE A 29 -8.05 0.43 4.35
CA ILE A 29 -8.52 -0.88 4.82
C ILE A 29 -8.28 -1.01 6.32
N CYS A 30 -7.08 -0.67 6.79
CA CYS A 30 -6.76 -0.72 8.21
C CYS A 30 -7.66 0.23 9.02
N TRP A 31 -7.91 1.46 8.55
CA TRP A 31 -8.83 2.38 9.24
C TRP A 31 -10.28 1.87 9.27
N GLU A 32 -10.78 1.33 8.17
CA GLU A 32 -12.13 0.74 8.13
C GLU A 32 -12.24 -0.47 9.05
N ALA A 33 -11.22 -1.34 9.05
CA ALA A 33 -11.14 -2.47 9.95
C ALA A 33 -11.14 -2.02 11.42
N THR A 34 -10.52 -0.89 11.78
CA THR A 34 -10.58 -0.36 13.16
C THR A 34 -11.97 0.07 13.61
N LYS A 35 -12.90 0.34 12.69
CA LYS A 35 -14.31 0.64 13.02
C LYS A 35 -15.07 -0.63 13.42
N VAL A 36 -14.63 -1.79 12.93
CA VAL A 36 -15.26 -3.10 13.15
C VAL A 36 -14.55 -3.88 14.25
N PHE A 37 -13.22 -3.85 14.25
CA PHE A 37 -12.34 -4.50 15.21
C PHE A 37 -11.67 -3.42 16.06
N ARG A 38 -11.94 -3.40 17.37
CA ARG A 38 -11.29 -2.48 18.32
C ARG A 38 -9.83 -2.88 18.60
N GLY A 39 -9.00 -3.07 17.58
CA GLY A 39 -7.65 -3.60 17.76
C GLY A 39 -6.82 -3.68 16.48
N SER A 40 -5.96 -4.70 16.43
CA SER A 40 -5.06 -4.97 15.31
C SER A 40 -5.75 -5.74 14.17
N VAL A 41 -5.22 -5.57 12.97
CA VAL A 41 -5.68 -6.21 11.74
C VAL A 41 -4.63 -7.25 11.32
N PRO A 42 -4.95 -8.56 11.31
CA PRO A 42 -4.03 -9.58 10.84
C PRO A 42 -3.56 -9.29 9.41
N LYS A 43 -2.27 -9.48 9.14
CA LYS A 43 -1.67 -9.26 7.81
C LYS A 43 -2.38 -10.06 6.73
N GLN A 44 -2.75 -11.31 7.02
CA GLN A 44 -3.48 -12.15 6.07
C GLN A 44 -4.84 -11.57 5.70
N GLN A 45 -5.57 -11.01 6.67
CA GLN A 45 -6.87 -10.37 6.42
C GLN A 45 -6.68 -9.11 5.56
N LEU A 46 -5.67 -8.29 5.89
CA LEU A 46 -5.34 -7.09 5.14
C LEU A 46 -5.00 -7.41 3.67
N LEU A 47 -4.16 -8.41 3.43
CA LEU A 47 -3.75 -8.82 2.07
C LEU A 47 -4.84 -9.59 1.30
N SER A 48 -5.86 -10.09 2.00
CA SER A 48 -7.01 -10.76 1.39
C SER A 48 -8.13 -9.81 0.99
N ASP A 49 -8.07 -8.53 1.40
CA ASP A 49 -9.09 -7.53 1.02
C ASP A 49 -9.14 -7.38 -0.51
N PRO A 50 -10.34 -7.40 -1.13
CA PRO A 50 -10.50 -7.31 -2.59
C PRO A 50 -9.84 -6.09 -3.24
N ARG A 51 -9.63 -5.00 -2.49
CA ARG A 51 -8.98 -3.79 -3.01
C ARG A 51 -7.48 -3.97 -3.24
N VAL A 52 -6.85 -4.90 -2.52
CA VAL A 52 -5.40 -5.17 -2.61
C VAL A 52 -5.09 -6.51 -3.25
N ARG A 53 -5.88 -7.54 -2.95
CA ARG A 53 -5.72 -8.88 -3.49
C ARG A 53 -5.76 -8.85 -5.03
N GLY A 54 -4.69 -9.30 -5.67
CA GLY A 54 -4.58 -9.35 -7.14
C GLY A 54 -4.37 -7.99 -7.82
N CYS A 55 -4.46 -6.88 -7.09
CA CYS A 55 -4.35 -5.54 -7.65
C CYS A 55 -2.90 -5.03 -7.67
N TYR A 56 -2.14 -5.43 -6.64
CA TYR A 56 -0.76 -5.02 -6.41
C TYR A 56 0.15 -6.24 -6.38
N ARG A 57 1.42 -6.03 -6.71
CA ARG A 57 2.44 -7.06 -6.55
C ARG A 57 2.76 -7.23 -5.08
N ALA A 58 3.23 -8.41 -4.69
CA ALA A 58 3.67 -8.67 -3.32
C ALA A 58 4.77 -7.69 -2.87
N SER A 59 5.67 -7.27 -3.78
CA SER A 59 6.71 -6.28 -3.49
C SER A 59 6.13 -4.89 -3.19
N ASP A 60 5.18 -4.41 -4.01
CA ASP A 60 4.55 -3.09 -3.78
C ASP A 60 3.79 -3.06 -2.44
N LEU A 61 3.13 -4.17 -2.08
CA LEU A 61 2.44 -4.32 -0.79
C LEU A 61 3.42 -4.37 0.38
N HIS A 62 4.55 -5.07 0.22
CA HIS A 62 5.59 -5.13 1.23
C HIS A 62 6.22 -3.75 1.47
N ASP A 63 6.63 -3.06 0.42
CA ASP A 63 7.24 -1.73 0.50
C ASP A 63 6.28 -0.72 1.14
N ALA A 64 4.99 -0.78 0.78
CA ALA A 64 3.95 0.05 1.36
C ALA A 64 3.76 -0.23 2.86
N LEU A 65 3.72 -1.50 3.28
CA LEU A 65 3.62 -1.88 4.70
C LEU A 65 4.85 -1.42 5.49
N MET A 66 6.05 -1.67 4.98
CA MET A 66 7.29 -1.24 5.61
C MET A 66 7.35 0.28 5.75
N LYS A 67 6.92 1.02 4.73
CA LYS A 67 6.81 2.47 4.78
C LYS A 67 5.81 2.95 5.82
N LEU A 68 4.62 2.36 5.88
CA LEU A 68 3.61 2.71 6.89
C LEU A 68 4.09 2.44 8.31
N VAL A 69 4.84 1.36 8.52
CA VAL A 69 5.45 1.04 9.83
C VAL A 69 6.58 2.01 10.16
N HIS A 70 7.47 2.29 9.20
CA HIS A 70 8.56 3.25 9.36
C HIS A 70 8.04 4.66 9.69
N ASP A 71 7.01 5.11 8.97
CA ASP A 71 6.35 6.39 9.19
C ASP A 71 5.49 6.40 10.46
N ARG A 72 5.47 5.31 11.24
CA ARG A 72 4.65 5.12 12.46
C ARG A 72 3.16 5.28 12.23
N ALA A 73 2.68 5.05 11.01
CA ALA A 73 1.25 4.98 10.69
C ALA A 73 0.66 3.63 11.12
N LEU A 74 1.46 2.57 11.06
CA LEU A 74 1.14 1.25 11.58
C LEU A 74 2.17 0.83 12.63
N GLU A 75 1.70 0.14 13.65
CA GLU A 75 2.54 -0.63 14.57
C GLU A 75 2.39 -2.12 14.24
N THR A 76 3.49 -2.86 14.27
CA THR A 76 3.47 -4.30 14.04
C THR A 76 3.39 -5.01 15.38
N ILE A 77 2.49 -5.99 15.46
CA ILE A 77 2.28 -6.84 16.63
C ILE A 77 2.44 -8.28 16.18
N ASP A 78 3.35 -8.99 16.82
CA ASP A 78 3.48 -10.42 16.64
C ASP A 78 2.36 -11.13 17.40
N THR A 79 1.62 -11.97 16.68
CA THR A 79 0.56 -12.80 17.24
C THR A 79 0.87 -14.27 17.03
N ALA A 80 0.18 -15.16 17.74
CA ALA A 80 0.35 -16.61 17.57
C ALA A 80 0.05 -17.09 16.13
N SER A 81 -0.73 -16.32 15.36
CA SER A 81 -1.09 -16.61 13.96
C SER A 81 -0.25 -15.83 12.92
N GLY A 82 0.76 -15.06 13.37
CA GLY A 82 1.64 -14.27 12.51
C GLY A 82 1.59 -12.77 12.80
N GLU A 83 1.92 -11.94 11.82
CA GLU A 83 1.94 -10.49 11.97
C GLU A 83 0.53 -9.88 11.94
N ALA A 84 0.25 -8.96 12.84
CA ALA A 84 -0.91 -8.09 12.82
C ALA A 84 -0.48 -6.62 12.88
N PHE A 85 -1.29 -5.74 12.30
CA PHE A 85 -1.01 -4.30 12.24
C PHE A 85 -2.01 -3.52 13.07
N PHE A 86 -1.51 -2.66 13.96
CA PHE A 86 -2.30 -1.71 14.71
C PHE A 86 -2.22 -0.33 14.07
N VAL A 87 -3.36 0.35 13.92
CA VAL A 87 -3.41 1.70 13.33
C VAL A 87 -3.15 2.72 14.42
N THR A 88 -2.05 3.47 14.29
CA THR A 88 -1.74 4.56 15.22
C THR A 88 -2.65 5.77 14.99
N PRO A 89 -2.71 6.74 15.92
CA PRO A 89 -3.41 8.00 15.68
C PRO A 89 -2.92 8.75 14.42
N LEU A 90 -1.63 8.62 14.08
CA LEU A 90 -1.05 9.18 12.87
C LEU A 90 -1.56 8.46 11.61
N GLY A 91 -1.55 7.13 11.61
CA GLY A 91 -2.11 6.34 10.52
C GLY A 91 -3.59 6.60 10.30
N ARG A 92 -4.36 6.74 11.39
CA ARG A 92 -5.77 7.13 11.32
C ARG A 92 -5.96 8.50 10.70
N SER A 93 -5.11 9.48 11.06
CA SER A 93 -5.17 10.82 10.50
C SER A 93 -4.86 10.83 9.00
N ARG A 94 -3.85 10.05 8.58
CA ARG A 94 -3.54 9.83 7.15
C ARG A 94 -4.70 9.15 6.41
N ALA A 95 -5.27 8.09 6.97
CA ALA A 95 -6.41 7.40 6.36
C ALA A 95 -7.62 8.33 6.22
N ILE A 96 -7.95 9.11 7.25
CA ILE A 96 -9.03 10.11 7.19
C ILE A 96 -8.71 11.19 6.16
N HIS A 97 -7.46 11.66 6.10
CA HIS A 97 -7.04 12.61 5.09
C HIS A 97 -7.26 12.03 3.68
N PHE A 98 -6.74 10.83 3.40
CA PHE A 98 -6.93 10.15 2.11
C PHE A 98 -8.41 9.86 1.80
N ALA A 99 -9.20 9.44 2.78
CA ALA A 99 -10.63 9.19 2.62
C ALA A 99 -11.40 10.48 2.29
N ARG A 100 -11.04 11.60 2.93
CA ARG A 100 -11.60 12.95 2.65
C ARG A 100 -11.07 13.55 1.35
N THR A 101 -9.93 13.06 0.86
CA THR A 101 -9.38 13.36 -0.46
C THR A 101 -10.15 12.61 -1.56
N SER A 102 -11.44 12.31 -1.34
CA SER A 102 -12.33 11.51 -2.19
C SER A 102 -12.43 12.04 -3.63
N GLY A 103 -11.92 13.24 -3.89
CA GLY A 103 -11.87 13.81 -5.23
C GLY A 103 -10.82 13.19 -6.15
N LEU A 104 -9.84 12.39 -5.68
CA LEU A 104 -8.69 11.90 -6.47
C LEU A 104 -7.89 13.01 -7.19
N ASN A 105 -8.35 14.26 -7.12
CA ASN A 105 -7.89 15.47 -7.81
C ASN A 105 -6.77 16.13 -7.01
N ALA A 106 -6.70 15.84 -5.71
CA ALA A 106 -5.66 16.31 -4.81
C ALA A 106 -4.49 15.31 -4.68
N LEU A 107 -4.59 14.11 -5.28
CA LEU A 107 -3.43 13.26 -5.52
C LEU A 107 -2.66 13.81 -6.73
N ALA A 108 -1.34 13.66 -6.73
CA ALA A 108 -0.56 13.96 -7.92
C ALA A 108 -1.07 13.14 -9.12
N PRO A 109 -1.04 13.66 -10.36
CA PRO A 109 -1.61 12.98 -11.53
C PRO A 109 -1.09 11.54 -11.71
N MET A 110 0.18 11.29 -11.38
CA MET A 110 0.79 9.97 -11.45
C MET A 110 0.25 9.01 -10.39
N ASP A 111 0.04 9.48 -9.17
CA ASP A 111 -0.51 8.69 -8.07
C ASP A 111 -1.98 8.33 -8.32
N ARG A 112 -2.74 9.31 -8.82
CA ARG A 112 -4.12 9.09 -9.28
C ARG A 112 -4.17 8.02 -10.37
N ARG A 113 -3.33 8.14 -11.40
CA ARG A 113 -3.28 7.17 -12.50
C ARG A 113 -2.92 5.78 -12.00
N SER A 114 -1.97 5.70 -11.06
CA SER A 114 -1.52 4.44 -10.46
C SER A 114 -2.66 3.77 -9.68
N LEU A 115 -3.38 4.53 -8.86
CA LEU A 115 -4.54 4.03 -8.10
C LEU A 115 -5.68 3.56 -9.02
N MET A 116 -6.03 4.35 -10.04
CA MET A 116 -7.07 3.96 -10.99
C MET A 116 -6.69 2.70 -11.78
N THR A 117 -5.42 2.57 -12.17
CA THR A 117 -4.91 1.40 -12.88
C THR A 117 -4.97 0.15 -11.98
N ALA A 118 -4.59 0.28 -10.71
CA ALA A 118 -4.69 -0.81 -9.75
C ALA A 118 -6.15 -1.23 -9.51
N ARG A 119 -7.07 -0.27 -9.30
CA ARG A 119 -8.50 -0.55 -9.11
C ARG A 119 -9.19 -1.16 -10.32
N ALA A 120 -8.75 -0.82 -11.54
CA ALA A 120 -9.28 -1.45 -12.75
C ALA A 120 -8.98 -2.96 -12.79
N ARG A 121 -7.93 -3.43 -12.12
CA ARG A 121 -7.61 -4.86 -11.99
C ARG A 121 -8.56 -5.63 -11.07
N VAL A 122 -9.31 -4.94 -10.18
CA VAL A 122 -10.32 -5.56 -9.31
C VAL A 122 -11.54 -6.04 -10.11
N LYS A 123 -11.84 -5.39 -11.24
CA LYS A 123 -13.08 -5.61 -12.01
C LYS A 123 -13.01 -6.78 -13.02
N HIS A 124 -11.89 -7.49 -13.10
CA HIS A 124 -11.65 -8.62 -13.99
C HIS A 124 -11.29 -9.86 -13.18
#